data_AF-A0A817VZ59-F1
#
_entry.id   AF-A0A817VZ59-F1
#
_cell.length_a   1.000
_cell.length_b   1.000
_cell.length_c   1.000
_cell.angle_alpha   90.00
_cell.angle_beta   90.00
_cell.angle_gamma   90.00
#
_symmetry.space_group_name_H-M   'P 1'
#
loop_
_entity.id
_entity.type
_entity.pdbx_description
1 polymer ?
#
loop_
_entity_poly.entity_id
_entity_poly.type
_entity_poly.pdbx_seq_one_letter_code
_entity_poly.pdbx_strand_id
1 'polypeptide(L)'
;MGLQFGRLIGVDLAIQFIGWIISVKFRTEKYYDLTGSLTFILLTYLSRNRTHQTLRQKIQSSCVFIWALRLGTFLFYRMLKVGKDSRFDRMRNSPSKLFVVFHKGLWVILTLLPTLYLNQKQVDKPLTKTDYIGWGLWLFGFLFEVIADQQKMTFKNNSNNKGNFINTGLWKYSRHPNYFGEICSWLGLYISSSHMLVGYEKFIGILSPIFVTCLLSFVSGIPILERKAMKLFGNNPAYNTYRNRTPILIPFINFPRI
;
A
#
# COMPACT_ATOMS: atom_id res chain seq x y z
N MET A 1 -2.18 10.24 25.21
CA MET A 1 -1.81 9.96 23.81
C MET A 1 -0.88 8.74 23.69
N GLY A 2 0.25 8.71 24.40
CA GLY A 2 1.25 7.62 24.28
C GLY A 2 0.75 6.20 24.61
N LEU A 3 -0.07 6.02 25.66
CA LEU A 3 -0.55 4.70 26.07
C LEU A 3 -1.43 4.01 25.01
N GLN A 4 -2.26 4.77 24.31
CA GLN A 4 -3.13 4.24 23.25
C GLN A 4 -2.31 3.85 22.01
N PHE A 5 -1.31 4.65 21.63
CA PHE A 5 -0.38 4.32 20.55
C PHE A 5 0.44 3.06 20.87
N GLY A 6 0.98 2.95 22.09
CA GLY A 6 1.72 1.77 22.53
C GLY A 6 0.87 0.50 22.44
N ARG A 7 -0.41 0.58 22.83
CA ARG A 7 -1.37 -0.53 22.66
C ARG A 7 -1.55 -0.94 21.20
N LEU A 8 -1.70 0.03 20.28
CA LEU A 8 -1.87 -0.26 18.85
C LEU A 8 -0.63 -0.92 18.24
N ILE A 9 0.56 -0.45 18.61
CA ILE A 9 1.82 -1.08 18.20
C ILE A 9 1.93 -2.50 18.75
N GLY A 10 1.57 -2.72 20.02
CA GLY A 10 1.55 -4.05 20.62
C GLY A 10 0.59 -5.01 19.90
N VAL A 11 -0.61 -4.54 19.55
CA VAL A 11 -1.60 -5.31 18.78
C VAL A 11 -1.08 -5.64 17.38
N ASP A 12 -0.48 -4.67 16.68
CA ASP A 12 0.12 -4.90 15.37
C ASP A 12 1.21 -5.97 15.43
N LEU A 13 2.22 -5.80 16.31
CA LEU A 13 3.31 -6.75 16.48
C LEU A 13 2.80 -8.15 16.84
N ALA A 14 1.78 -8.25 17.70
CA ALA A 14 1.16 -9.53 18.05
C ALA A 14 0.52 -10.20 16.83
N ILE A 15 -0.21 -9.46 15.99
CA ILE A 15 -0.82 -10.00 14.76
C ILE A 15 0.26 -10.46 13.78
N GLN A 16 1.31 -9.65 13.57
CA GLN A 16 2.40 -10.03 12.68
C GLN A 16 3.13 -11.28 13.19
N PHE A 17 3.32 -11.39 14.51
CA PHE A 17 3.96 -12.54 15.13
C PHE A 17 3.10 -13.81 15.02
N ILE A 18 1.79 -13.72 15.26
CA ILE A 18 0.86 -14.84 15.06
C ILE A 18 0.83 -15.25 13.58
N GLY A 19 0.75 -14.29 12.66
CA GLY A 19 0.81 -14.54 11.22
C GLY A 19 2.09 -15.24 10.80
N TRP A 20 3.21 -14.90 11.43
CA TRP A 20 4.48 -15.58 11.25
C TRP A 20 4.47 -17.02 11.78
N ILE A 21 3.96 -17.28 12.99
CA ILE A 21 3.83 -18.64 13.54
C ILE A 21 3.01 -19.52 12.60
N ILE A 22 1.86 -19.01 12.12
CA ILE A 22 0.99 -19.72 11.18
C ILE A 22 1.75 -20.02 9.88
N SER A 23 2.45 -19.02 9.32
CA SER A 23 3.24 -19.20 8.10
C SER A 23 4.32 -20.27 8.25
N VAL A 24 5.03 -20.29 9.38
CA VAL A 24 6.06 -21.29 9.67
C VAL A 24 5.44 -22.69 9.82
N LYS A 25 4.37 -22.81 10.61
CA LYS A 25 3.71 -24.10 10.90
C LYS A 25 3.13 -24.75 9.64
N PHE A 26 2.42 -23.96 8.84
CA PHE A 26 1.77 -24.45 7.62
C PHE A 26 2.65 -24.33 6.37
N ARG A 27 3.91 -23.89 6.52
CA ARG A 27 4.87 -23.62 5.44
C ARG A 27 4.24 -22.84 4.29
N THR A 28 3.46 -21.82 4.65
CA THR A 28 2.62 -21.11 3.70
C THR A 28 2.55 -19.63 4.03
N GLU A 29 3.02 -18.82 3.10
CA GLU A 29 2.73 -17.38 3.12
C GLU A 29 1.34 -17.08 2.55
N LYS A 30 0.44 -18.09 2.45
CA LYS A 30 -0.91 -17.91 1.92
C LYS A 30 -1.71 -16.83 2.61
N TYR A 31 -1.44 -16.61 3.89
CA TYR A 31 -2.16 -15.66 4.73
C TYR A 31 -1.38 -14.37 4.95
N TYR A 32 -0.14 -14.25 4.44
CA TYR A 32 0.77 -13.14 4.74
C TYR A 32 0.28 -11.77 4.24
N ASP A 33 -0.46 -11.74 3.15
CA ASP A 33 -1.03 -10.53 2.54
C ASP A 33 -2.39 -10.18 3.18
N LEU A 34 -3.15 -11.21 3.57
CA LEU A 34 -4.45 -11.09 4.21
C LEU A 34 -4.33 -10.60 5.67
N THR A 35 -3.32 -11.08 6.40
CA THR A 35 -3.02 -10.58 7.75
C THR A 35 -2.71 -9.09 7.74
N GLY A 36 -1.95 -8.60 6.76
CA GLY A 36 -1.65 -7.17 6.62
C GLY A 36 -2.92 -6.33 6.46
N SER A 37 -3.79 -6.71 5.52
CA SER A 37 -5.06 -6.01 5.26
C SER A 37 -5.99 -6.01 6.48
N LEU A 38 -6.06 -7.13 7.20
CA LEU A 38 -6.79 -7.22 8.47
C LEU A 38 -6.21 -6.32 9.55
N THR A 39 -4.89 -6.23 9.66
CA THR A 39 -4.23 -5.33 10.61
C THR A 39 -4.59 -3.87 10.32
N PHE A 40 -4.58 -3.43 9.05
CA PHE A 40 -4.99 -2.08 8.66
C PHE A 40 -6.40 -1.74 9.15
N ILE A 41 -7.34 -2.65 8.90
CA ILE A 41 -8.74 -2.57 9.33
C ILE A 41 -8.83 -2.48 10.85
N LEU A 42 -8.19 -3.42 11.55
CA LEU A 42 -8.30 -3.55 13.00
C LEU A 42 -7.68 -2.36 13.73
N LEU A 43 -6.48 -1.91 13.35
CA LEU A 43 -5.86 -0.74 13.99
C LEU A 43 -6.65 0.54 13.72
N THR A 44 -7.18 0.70 12.52
CA THR A 44 -8.07 1.84 12.20
C THR A 44 -9.31 1.81 13.08
N TYR A 45 -9.93 0.65 13.27
CA TYR A 45 -11.07 0.48 14.17
C TYR A 45 -10.72 0.77 15.63
N LEU A 46 -9.64 0.17 16.15
CA LEU A 46 -9.21 0.29 17.55
C LEU A 46 -8.65 1.66 17.92
N SER A 47 -8.21 2.44 16.93
CA SER A 47 -7.73 3.81 17.15
C SER A 47 -8.85 4.82 17.36
N ARG A 48 -10.07 4.55 16.85
CA ARG A 48 -11.22 5.44 17.01
C ARG A 48 -11.64 5.51 18.48
N ASN A 49 -11.92 6.73 18.94
CA ASN A 49 -12.63 6.89 20.21
C ASN A 49 -14.05 6.31 20.10
N ARG A 50 -14.50 5.62 21.15
CA ARG A 50 -15.82 4.99 21.22
C ARG A 50 -16.93 5.98 21.56
N THR A 51 -16.60 7.07 22.24
CA THR A 51 -17.58 8.01 22.79
C THR A 51 -17.86 9.20 21.86
N HIS A 52 -16.84 9.72 21.18
CA HIS A 52 -16.98 10.84 20.24
C HIS A 52 -16.29 10.54 18.92
N GLN A 53 -17.01 10.68 17.81
CA GLN A 53 -16.50 10.44 16.47
C GLN A 53 -16.98 11.52 15.50
N THR A 54 -16.04 12.34 15.06
CA THR A 54 -16.27 13.41 14.08
C THR A 54 -16.54 12.82 12.69
N LEU A 55 -17.24 13.57 11.84
CA LEU A 55 -17.46 13.18 10.44
C LEU A 55 -16.13 12.96 9.70
N ARG A 56 -15.14 13.81 9.98
CA ARG A 56 -13.78 13.70 9.44
C ARG A 56 -13.13 12.34 9.74
N GLN A 57 -13.20 11.88 10.99
CA GLN A 57 -12.67 10.58 11.40
C GLN A 57 -13.42 9.41 10.73
N LYS A 58 -14.75 9.53 10.57
CA LYS A 58 -15.57 8.52 9.89
C LYS A 58 -15.15 8.37 8.43
N ILE A 59 -15.01 9.48 7.70
CA ILE A 59 -14.61 9.45 6.28
C ILE A 59 -13.18 8.92 6.14
N GLN A 60 -12.22 9.48 6.89
CA GLN A 60 -10.82 9.07 6.82
C GLN A 60 -10.61 7.59 7.18
N SER A 61 -11.31 7.10 8.21
CA SER A 61 -11.28 5.67 8.54
C SER A 61 -11.88 4.84 7.40
N SER A 62 -13.02 5.26 6.85
CA SER A 62 -13.71 4.54 5.75
C SER A 62 -12.82 4.43 4.51
N CYS A 63 -12.07 5.47 4.17
CA CYS A 63 -11.05 5.42 3.12
C CYS A 63 -10.04 4.29 3.35
N VAL A 64 -9.51 4.16 4.57
CA VAL A 64 -8.59 3.06 4.90
C VAL A 64 -9.28 1.70 4.82
N PHE A 65 -10.51 1.56 5.33
CA PHE A 65 -11.27 0.32 5.24
C PHE A 65 -11.49 -0.11 3.79
N ILE A 66 -11.93 0.81 2.93
CA ILE A 66 -12.18 0.54 1.51
C ILE A 66 -10.88 0.12 0.82
N TRP A 67 -9.79 0.85 1.07
CA TRP A 67 -8.48 0.51 0.49
C TRP A 67 -8.00 -0.87 0.95
N ALA A 68 -8.04 -1.15 2.25
CA ALA A 68 -7.56 -2.41 2.83
C ALA A 68 -8.42 -3.61 2.40
N LEU A 69 -9.75 -3.46 2.35
CA LEU A 69 -10.65 -4.50 1.84
C LEU A 69 -10.37 -4.80 0.37
N ARG A 70 -10.18 -3.77 -0.46
CA ARG A 70 -9.87 -3.97 -1.89
C ARG A 70 -8.52 -4.67 -2.07
N LEU A 71 -7.48 -4.19 -1.40
CA LEU A 71 -6.15 -4.77 -1.51
C LEU A 71 -6.15 -6.22 -1.01
N GLY A 72 -6.73 -6.48 0.17
CA GLY A 72 -6.85 -7.82 0.73
C GLY A 72 -7.60 -8.78 -0.17
N THR A 73 -8.73 -8.36 -0.73
CA THR A 73 -9.53 -9.17 -1.66
C THR A 73 -8.78 -9.47 -2.95
N PHE A 74 -8.11 -8.46 -3.53
CA PHE A 74 -7.33 -8.62 -4.76
C PHE A 74 -6.17 -9.59 -4.58
N LEU A 75 -5.42 -9.43 -3.47
CA LEU A 75 -4.31 -10.32 -3.14
C LEU A 75 -4.84 -11.74 -2.90
N PHE A 76 -5.89 -11.91 -2.11
CA PHE A 76 -6.49 -13.22 -1.83
C PHE A 76 -6.97 -13.92 -3.12
N TYR A 77 -7.69 -13.22 -4.00
CA TYR A 77 -8.11 -13.74 -5.29
C TYR A 77 -6.93 -14.21 -6.15
N ARG A 78 -5.87 -13.39 -6.24
CA ARG A 78 -4.65 -13.76 -6.98
C ARG A 78 -4.02 -15.04 -6.43
N MET A 79 -4.07 -15.23 -5.11
CA MET A 79 -3.51 -16.42 -4.48
C MET A 79 -4.30 -17.68 -4.82
N LEU A 80 -5.63 -17.61 -4.81
CA LEU A 80 -6.48 -18.74 -5.20
C LEU A 80 -6.21 -19.17 -6.65
N LYS A 81 -5.93 -18.23 -7.56
CA LYS A 81 -5.62 -18.54 -8.96
C LYS A 81 -4.22 -19.13 -9.20
N VAL A 82 -3.19 -18.69 -8.46
CA VAL A 82 -1.80 -19.11 -8.71
C VAL A 82 -1.46 -20.44 -8.02
N GLY A 83 -2.18 -20.82 -6.96
CA GLY A 83 -2.13 -22.16 -6.33
C GLY A 83 -0.86 -22.47 -5.51
N LYS A 84 0.33 -22.26 -6.08
CA LYS A 84 1.65 -22.40 -5.44
C LYS A 84 2.59 -21.29 -5.91
N ASP A 85 3.24 -20.62 -4.95
CA ASP A 85 4.21 -19.56 -5.24
C ASP A 85 5.64 -20.14 -5.20
N SER A 86 6.28 -20.27 -6.37
CA SER A 86 7.63 -20.85 -6.54
C SER A 86 8.75 -20.00 -5.96
N ARG A 87 8.44 -18.82 -5.41
CA ARG A 87 9.42 -17.92 -4.76
C ARG A 87 9.96 -18.46 -3.43
N PHE A 88 9.29 -19.46 -2.84
CA PHE A 88 9.50 -19.82 -1.43
C PHE A 88 10.31 -21.08 -1.15
N ASP A 89 10.67 -21.87 -2.17
CA ASP A 89 11.65 -22.94 -2.00
C ASP A 89 13.00 -22.40 -1.50
N ARG A 90 13.30 -21.11 -1.73
CA ARG A 90 14.53 -20.44 -1.32
C ARG A 90 14.52 -19.80 0.08
N MET A 91 13.38 -19.55 0.72
CA MET A 91 13.31 -18.85 2.04
C MET A 91 13.05 -19.77 3.23
N ARG A 92 13.21 -21.09 3.03
CA ARG A 92 12.86 -22.10 4.03
C ARG A 92 13.75 -22.08 5.29
N ASN A 93 15.00 -21.62 5.20
CA ASN A 93 16.02 -21.89 6.23
C ASN A 93 16.75 -20.68 6.86
N SER A 94 16.36 -19.41 6.65
CA SER A 94 17.11 -18.28 7.25
C SER A 94 16.54 -17.81 8.62
N PRO A 95 17.40 -17.39 9.56
CA PRO A 95 17.00 -16.74 10.83
C PRO A 95 16.45 -15.30 10.65
N SER A 96 16.50 -14.73 9.45
CA SER A 96 15.97 -13.40 9.10
C SER A 96 14.45 -13.28 9.09
N LYS A 97 13.71 -14.28 9.57
CA LYS A 97 12.24 -14.32 9.52
C LYS A 97 11.56 -13.40 10.56
N LEU A 98 12.20 -13.15 11.71
CA LEU A 98 11.71 -12.15 12.67
C LEU A 98 11.81 -10.73 12.10
N PHE A 99 12.83 -10.45 11.28
CA PHE A 99 12.96 -9.15 10.60
C PHE A 99 11.77 -8.87 9.67
N VAL A 100 11.19 -9.91 9.07
CA VAL A 100 9.98 -9.78 8.23
C VAL A 100 8.77 -9.36 9.07
N VAL A 101 8.63 -9.89 10.30
CA VAL A 101 7.57 -9.50 11.25
C VAL A 101 7.69 -8.02 11.60
N PHE A 102 8.88 -7.57 11.97
CA PHE A 102 9.13 -6.15 12.30
C PHE A 102 8.93 -5.22 11.11
N HIS A 103 9.43 -5.58 9.93
CA HIS A 103 9.28 -4.78 8.73
C HIS A 103 7.80 -4.60 8.34
N LYS A 104 6.99 -5.65 8.52
CA LYS A 104 5.55 -5.61 8.25
C LYS A 104 4.78 -4.75 9.25
N GLY A 105 5.05 -4.90 10.54
CA GLY A 105 4.40 -4.08 11.54
C GLY A 105 4.74 -2.61 11.35
N LEU A 106 6.03 -2.33 11.12
CA LEU A 106 6.51 -1.00 10.77
C LEU A 106 5.79 -0.43 9.55
N TRP A 107 5.58 -1.26 8.50
CA TRP A 107 4.83 -0.83 7.33
C TRP A 107 3.41 -0.39 7.65
N VAL A 108 2.65 -1.20 8.40
CA VAL A 108 1.26 -0.88 8.73
C VAL A 108 1.18 0.39 9.60
N ILE A 109 1.99 0.46 10.66
CA ILE A 109 1.98 1.60 11.58
C ILE A 109 2.38 2.89 10.86
N LEU A 110 3.49 2.89 10.13
CA LEU A 110 3.99 4.10 9.46
C LEU A 110 3.01 4.58 8.39
N THR A 111 2.39 3.66 7.65
CA THR A 111 1.39 4.01 6.64
C THR A 111 0.15 4.64 7.27
N LEU A 112 -0.28 4.16 8.44
CA LEU A 112 -1.49 4.64 9.11
C LEU A 112 -1.34 5.92 9.94
N LEU A 113 -0.13 6.45 10.12
CA LEU A 113 0.15 7.56 11.05
C LEU A 113 -0.88 8.71 10.98
N PRO A 114 -1.20 9.31 9.81
CA PRO A 114 -2.19 10.40 9.73
C PRO A 114 -3.55 10.01 10.33
N THR A 115 -4.02 8.81 10.01
CA THR A 115 -5.32 8.30 10.47
C THR A 115 -5.30 7.95 11.96
N LEU A 116 -4.20 7.38 12.47
CA LEU A 116 -4.07 7.05 13.89
C LEU A 116 -4.07 8.32 14.76
N TYR A 117 -3.34 9.36 14.34
CA TYR A 117 -3.34 10.64 15.07
C TYR A 117 -4.67 11.36 14.96
N LEU A 118 -5.29 11.37 13.78
CA LEU A 118 -6.60 11.98 13.60
C LEU A 118 -7.66 11.34 14.50
N ASN A 119 -7.67 10.01 14.61
CA ASN A 119 -8.64 9.26 15.41
C ASN A 119 -8.54 9.51 16.92
N GLN A 120 -7.45 10.13 17.39
CA GLN A 120 -7.26 10.51 18.79
C GLN A 120 -7.73 11.94 19.09
N LYS A 121 -8.06 12.73 18.07
CA LYS A 121 -8.58 14.10 18.25
C LYS A 121 -9.98 14.05 18.82
N GLN A 122 -10.21 14.83 19.87
CA GLN A 122 -11.53 14.99 20.51
C GLN A 122 -12.25 16.27 20.08
N VAL A 123 -11.56 17.15 19.33
CA VAL A 123 -12.10 18.43 18.89
C VAL A 123 -12.81 18.24 17.55
N ASP A 124 -14.08 18.63 17.51
CA ASP A 124 -14.85 18.69 16.27
C ASP A 124 -14.76 20.08 15.64
N LYS A 125 -13.77 20.25 14.75
CA LYS A 125 -13.65 21.48 13.95
C LYS A 125 -14.44 21.32 12.65
N PRO A 126 -15.08 22.38 12.13
CA PRO A 126 -15.72 22.37 10.82
C PRO A 126 -14.81 21.80 9.71
N LEU A 127 -15.43 21.21 8.69
CA LEU A 127 -14.69 20.77 7.50
C LEU A 127 -14.13 21.97 6.75
N THR A 128 -12.92 21.81 6.24
CA THR A 128 -12.15 22.84 5.55
C THR A 128 -11.85 22.42 4.12
N LYS A 129 -11.38 23.35 3.28
CA LYS A 129 -10.93 23.02 1.91
C LYS A 129 -9.87 21.93 1.89
N THR A 130 -8.98 21.89 2.89
CA THR A 130 -7.92 20.89 3.02
C THR A 130 -8.48 19.47 3.16
N ASP A 131 -9.61 19.30 3.88
CA ASP A 131 -10.31 18.02 4.01
C ASP A 131 -10.72 17.49 2.63
N TYR A 132 -11.43 18.32 1.86
CA TYR A 132 -11.95 17.97 0.54
C TYR A 132 -10.83 17.74 -0.48
N ILE A 133 -9.75 18.54 -0.46
CA ILE A 133 -8.60 18.33 -1.34
C ILE A 133 -7.94 16.98 -1.03
N GLY A 134 -7.73 16.67 0.26
CA GLY A 134 -7.13 15.40 0.67
C GLY A 134 -7.97 14.19 0.30
N TRP A 135 -9.28 14.23 0.55
CA TRP A 135 -10.19 13.14 0.16
C TRP A 135 -10.38 13.03 -1.35
N GLY A 136 -10.38 14.16 -2.08
CA GLY A 136 -10.40 14.17 -3.54
C GLY A 136 -9.14 13.52 -4.12
N LEU A 137 -7.96 13.85 -3.57
CA LEU A 137 -6.71 13.20 -3.96
C LEU A 137 -6.71 11.71 -3.60
N TRP A 138 -7.28 11.34 -2.44
CA TRP A 138 -7.42 9.93 -2.07
C TRP A 138 -8.32 9.18 -3.05
N LEU A 139 -9.47 9.73 -3.40
CA LEU A 139 -10.40 9.11 -4.34
C LEU A 139 -9.77 8.96 -5.72
N PHE A 140 -9.09 10.01 -6.20
CA PHE A 140 -8.31 9.96 -7.44
C PHE A 140 -7.28 8.84 -7.41
N GLY A 141 -6.44 8.80 -6.37
CA GLY A 141 -5.40 7.78 -6.19
C GLY A 141 -5.98 6.37 -6.16
N PHE A 142 -7.04 6.17 -5.37
CA PHE A 142 -7.71 4.90 -5.23
C PHE A 142 -8.29 4.40 -6.57
N LEU A 143 -8.99 5.25 -7.32
CA LEU A 143 -9.53 4.90 -8.64
C LEU A 143 -8.42 4.61 -9.64
N PHE A 144 -7.36 5.43 -9.65
CA PHE A 144 -6.22 5.23 -10.54
C PHE A 144 -5.54 3.87 -10.29
N GLU A 145 -5.38 3.50 -9.02
CA GLU A 145 -4.85 2.20 -8.62
C GLU A 145 -5.76 1.04 -9.04
N VAL A 146 -7.07 1.13 -8.75
CA VAL A 146 -8.05 0.10 -9.13
C VAL A 146 -8.07 -0.13 -10.64
N ILE A 147 -8.10 0.95 -11.42
CA ILE A 147 -8.12 0.86 -12.89
C ILE A 147 -6.82 0.24 -13.40
N ALA A 148 -5.67 0.64 -12.87
CA ALA A 148 -4.37 0.09 -13.26
C ALA A 148 -4.27 -1.43 -13.00
N ASP A 149 -4.70 -1.86 -11.83
CA ASP A 149 -4.71 -3.28 -11.45
C ASP A 149 -5.69 -4.09 -12.30
N GLN A 150 -6.89 -3.56 -12.55
CA GLN A 150 -7.89 -4.22 -13.40
C GLN A 150 -7.38 -4.37 -14.84
N GLN A 151 -6.75 -3.34 -15.40
CA GLN A 151 -6.13 -3.39 -16.73
C GLN A 151 -5.05 -4.49 -16.77
N LYS A 152 -4.17 -4.54 -15.77
CA LYS A 152 -3.10 -5.55 -15.68
C LYS A 152 -3.66 -6.96 -15.54
N MET A 153 -4.69 -7.14 -14.71
CA MET A 153 -5.33 -8.44 -14.50
C MET A 153 -6.01 -8.92 -15.78
N THR A 154 -6.75 -8.04 -16.47
CA THR A 154 -7.41 -8.34 -17.74
C THR A 154 -6.39 -8.73 -18.81
N PHE A 155 -5.30 -7.97 -18.93
CA PHE A 155 -4.22 -8.27 -19.85
C PHE A 155 -3.63 -9.65 -19.61
N LYS A 156 -3.34 -10.00 -18.35
CA LYS A 156 -2.74 -11.29 -17.97
C LYS A 156 -3.67 -12.50 -18.15
N ASN A 157 -4.98 -12.30 -17.99
CA ASN A 157 -5.96 -13.38 -18.14
C ASN A 157 -6.25 -13.72 -19.61
N ASN A 158 -5.86 -12.88 -20.56
CA ASN A 158 -6.00 -13.16 -21.99
C ASN A 158 -4.85 -14.04 -22.48
N SER A 159 -5.17 -15.22 -23.03
CA SER A 159 -4.20 -16.19 -23.55
C SER A 159 -3.32 -15.64 -24.66
N ASN A 160 -3.82 -14.69 -25.46
CA ASN A 160 -3.09 -14.09 -26.58
C ASN A 160 -1.97 -13.15 -26.09
N ASN A 161 -1.99 -12.77 -24.81
CA ASN A 161 -0.97 -11.92 -24.19
C ASN A 161 0.12 -12.72 -23.46
N LYS A 162 0.09 -14.06 -23.51
CA LYS A 162 1.14 -14.88 -22.92
C LYS A 162 2.50 -14.51 -23.51
N GLY A 163 3.48 -14.22 -22.64
CA GLY A 163 4.81 -13.80 -23.07
C GLY A 163 4.93 -12.33 -23.50
N ASN A 164 3.84 -11.55 -23.44
CA ASN A 164 3.84 -10.12 -23.75
C ASN A 164 3.80 -9.26 -22.48
N PHE A 165 4.08 -7.97 -22.63
CA PHE A 165 4.01 -6.96 -21.56
C PHE A 165 2.88 -5.95 -21.85
N ILE A 166 2.24 -5.46 -20.79
CA ILE A 166 1.18 -4.45 -20.92
C ILE A 166 1.81 -3.07 -21.19
N ASN A 167 1.30 -2.38 -22.20
CA ASN A 167 1.72 -1.03 -22.59
C ASN A 167 0.51 -0.16 -23.04
N THR A 168 -0.70 -0.54 -22.65
CA THR A 168 -1.97 0.13 -23.00
C THR A 168 -2.67 0.65 -21.74
N GLY A 169 -3.70 1.48 -21.91
CA GLY A 169 -4.41 2.08 -20.77
C GLY A 169 -3.50 3.00 -19.96
N LEU A 170 -3.56 2.92 -18.63
CA LEU A 170 -2.70 3.71 -17.74
C LEU A 170 -1.22 3.30 -17.84
N TRP A 171 -0.96 2.04 -18.21
CA TRP A 171 0.39 1.50 -18.35
C TRP A 171 1.15 2.15 -19.52
N LYS A 172 0.48 2.83 -20.45
CA LYS A 172 1.17 3.59 -21.51
C LYS A 172 1.76 4.92 -21.03
N TYR A 173 1.28 5.44 -19.89
CA TYR A 173 1.69 6.74 -19.34
C TYR A 173 2.64 6.60 -18.14
N SER A 174 2.58 5.47 -17.45
CA SER A 174 3.46 5.14 -16.32
C SER A 174 3.71 3.64 -16.33
N ARG A 175 4.93 3.21 -15.99
CA ARG A 175 5.28 1.79 -15.84
C ARG A 175 4.73 1.19 -14.55
N HIS A 176 4.41 2.00 -13.55
CA HIS A 176 3.85 1.57 -12.26
C HIS A 176 2.68 2.47 -11.84
N PRO A 177 1.59 2.55 -12.64
CA PRO A 177 0.48 3.47 -12.39
C PRO A 177 -0.27 3.12 -11.10
N ASN A 178 -0.33 1.84 -10.73
CA ASN A 178 -0.97 1.40 -9.49
C ASN A 178 -0.24 1.96 -8.25
N TYR A 179 1.09 1.95 -8.23
CA TYR A 179 1.86 2.52 -7.12
C TYR A 179 1.74 4.04 -7.03
N PHE A 180 1.60 4.73 -8.17
CA PHE A 180 1.29 6.16 -8.16
C PHE A 180 -0.05 6.44 -7.48
N GLY A 181 -1.09 5.66 -7.81
CA GLY A 181 -2.40 5.76 -7.16
C GLY A 181 -2.36 5.50 -5.66
N GLU A 182 -1.58 4.50 -5.22
CA GLU A 182 -1.37 4.21 -3.80
C GLU A 182 -0.69 5.40 -3.08
N ILE A 183 0.37 5.97 -3.65
CA ILE A 183 1.06 7.15 -3.08
C ILE A 183 0.11 8.34 -2.96
N CYS A 184 -0.67 8.63 -4.01
CA CYS A 184 -1.70 9.69 -3.97
C CYS A 184 -2.73 9.44 -2.87
N SER A 185 -3.12 8.18 -2.64
CA SER A 185 -4.06 7.81 -1.59
C SER A 185 -3.54 8.19 -0.20
N TRP A 186 -2.34 7.76 0.15
CA TRP A 186 -1.76 8.05 1.46
C TRP A 186 -1.40 9.52 1.65
N LEU A 187 -0.96 10.20 0.59
CA LEU A 187 -0.76 11.64 0.60
C LEU A 187 -2.09 12.38 0.83
N GLY A 188 -3.17 11.94 0.19
CA GLY A 188 -4.51 12.49 0.38
C GLY A 188 -4.98 12.42 1.85
N LEU A 189 -4.78 11.28 2.50
CA LEU A 189 -5.13 11.10 3.93
C LEU A 189 -4.26 11.93 4.88
N TYR A 190 -3.00 12.16 4.52
CA TYR A 190 -2.17 13.15 5.24
C TYR A 190 -2.73 14.55 5.06
N ILE A 191 -2.97 15.00 3.82
CA ILE A 191 -3.49 16.33 3.53
C ILE A 191 -4.80 16.57 4.28
N SER A 192 -5.78 15.66 4.18
CA SER A 192 -7.10 15.82 4.81
C SER A 192 -7.06 15.92 6.34
N SER A 193 -6.03 15.36 6.98
CA SER A 193 -5.87 15.40 8.44
C SER A 193 -4.90 16.49 8.91
N SER A 194 -4.07 17.05 8.02
CA SER A 194 -2.91 17.86 8.36
C SER A 194 -3.20 19.10 9.22
N HIS A 195 -4.35 19.77 9.04
CA HIS A 195 -4.75 20.94 9.83
C HIS A 195 -5.27 20.57 11.23
N MET A 196 -5.59 19.29 11.46
CA MET A 196 -5.94 18.76 12.78
C MET A 196 -4.70 18.35 13.58
N LEU A 197 -3.56 18.12 12.92
CA LEU A 197 -2.31 17.72 13.54
C LEU A 197 -1.56 18.97 14.03
N VAL A 198 -1.09 18.96 15.28
CA VAL A 198 -0.44 20.11 15.92
C VAL A 198 0.97 19.74 16.38
N GLY A 199 1.92 20.66 16.22
CA GLY A 199 3.30 20.47 16.66
C GLY A 199 3.96 19.25 15.97
N TYR A 200 4.58 18.38 16.78
CA TYR A 200 5.33 17.22 16.29
C TYR A 200 4.46 16.23 15.46
N GLU A 201 3.17 16.14 15.73
CA GLU A 201 2.26 15.21 15.04
C GLU A 201 2.20 15.49 13.52
N LYS A 202 2.31 16.77 13.12
CA LYS A 202 2.29 17.16 11.71
C LYS A 202 3.52 16.62 10.97
N PHE A 203 4.68 16.63 11.63
CA PHE A 203 5.93 16.09 11.13
C PHE A 203 5.93 14.56 11.14
N ILE A 204 5.33 13.93 12.15
CA ILE A 204 5.21 12.46 12.17
C ILE A 204 4.20 11.99 11.11
N GLY A 205 3.07 12.69 10.95
CA GLY A 205 2.04 12.34 9.96
C GLY A 205 2.57 12.33 8.52
N ILE A 206 3.45 13.27 8.16
CA ILE A 206 4.02 13.33 6.80
C ILE A 206 4.95 12.16 6.49
N LEU A 207 5.45 11.46 7.52
CA LEU A 207 6.27 10.27 7.33
C LEU A 207 5.50 9.16 6.63
N SER A 208 4.17 9.10 6.74
CA SER A 208 3.36 8.09 6.04
C SER A 208 3.54 8.15 4.52
N PRO A 209 3.17 9.23 3.81
CA PRO A 209 3.34 9.28 2.36
C PRO A 209 4.81 9.22 1.91
N ILE A 210 5.74 9.77 2.71
CA ILE A 210 7.18 9.67 2.41
C ILE A 210 7.63 8.21 2.48
N PHE A 211 7.26 7.51 3.55
CA PHE A 211 7.62 6.11 3.76
C PHE A 211 7.03 5.21 2.68
N VAL A 212 5.74 5.35 2.36
CA VAL A 212 5.11 4.58 1.27
C VAL A 212 5.81 4.84 -0.06
N THR A 213 6.11 6.11 -0.37
CA THR A 213 6.83 6.47 -1.60
C THR A 213 8.21 5.82 -1.66
N CYS A 214 8.98 5.87 -0.57
CA CYS A 214 10.32 5.28 -0.50
C CYS A 214 10.27 3.75 -0.60
N LEU A 215 9.34 3.11 0.12
CA LEU A 215 9.17 1.67 0.13
C LEU A 215 8.85 1.15 -1.28
N LEU A 216 7.90 1.80 -1.96
CA LEU A 216 7.49 1.43 -3.32
C LEU A 216 8.57 1.76 -4.35
N SER A 217 9.25 2.90 -4.22
CA SER A 217 10.21 3.35 -5.24
C SER A 217 11.58 2.66 -5.13
N PHE A 218 12.02 2.30 -3.92
CA PHE A 218 13.41 1.88 -3.69
C PHE A 218 13.60 0.52 -3.05
N VAL A 219 12.57 -0.07 -2.42
CA VAL A 219 12.73 -1.31 -1.64
C VAL A 219 12.01 -2.49 -2.29
N SER A 220 10.68 -2.53 -2.21
CA SER A 220 9.89 -3.74 -2.52
C SER A 220 9.04 -3.63 -3.78
N GLY A 221 8.65 -2.41 -4.17
CA GLY A 221 7.75 -2.17 -5.30
C GLY A 221 8.44 -2.21 -6.65
N ILE A 222 8.82 -1.03 -7.14
CA ILE A 222 9.34 -0.77 -8.49
C ILE A 222 10.61 -1.57 -8.78
N PRO A 223 11.66 -1.59 -7.93
CA PRO A 223 12.94 -2.21 -8.32
C PRO A 223 12.83 -3.71 -8.56
N ILE A 224 12.03 -4.40 -7.75
CA ILE A 224 11.81 -5.85 -7.88
C ILE A 224 11.04 -6.15 -9.17
N LEU A 225 10.01 -5.37 -9.47
CA LEU A 225 9.20 -5.56 -10.67
C LEU A 225 9.98 -5.22 -11.95
N GLU A 226 10.76 -4.14 -11.95
CA GLU A 226 11.62 -3.75 -13.07
C GLU A 226 12.69 -4.82 -13.35
N ARG A 227 13.38 -5.32 -12.32
CA ARG A 227 14.35 -6.41 -12.47
C ARG A 227 13.70 -7.67 -13.04
N LYS A 228 12.49 -8.02 -12.58
CA LYS A 228 11.75 -9.17 -13.11
C LYS A 228 11.35 -8.95 -14.57
N ALA A 229 10.86 -7.77 -14.91
CA ALA A 229 10.46 -7.44 -16.28
C ALA A 229 11.67 -7.42 -17.23
N MET A 230 12.82 -6.92 -16.78
CA MET A 230 14.09 -7.00 -17.54
C MET A 230 14.52 -8.44 -17.81
N LYS A 231 14.39 -9.35 -16.83
CA LYS A 231 14.69 -10.77 -17.05
C LYS A 231 13.77 -11.44 -18.06
N LEU A 232 12.51 -11.01 -18.12
CA LEU A 232 11.50 -11.60 -19.01
C LEU A 232 11.53 -10.99 -20.42
N PHE A 233 11.75 -9.68 -20.53
CA PHE A 233 11.52 -8.91 -21.75
C PHE A 233 12.73 -8.06 -22.18
N GLY A 234 13.86 -8.11 -21.47
CA GLY A 234 15.02 -7.26 -21.73
C GLY A 234 15.64 -7.46 -23.13
N ASN A 235 15.49 -8.65 -23.71
CA ASN A 235 15.93 -8.96 -25.08
C ASN A 235 14.90 -8.54 -26.14
N ASN A 236 13.72 -8.03 -25.77
CA ASN A 236 12.68 -7.61 -26.70
C ASN A 236 12.84 -6.11 -27.03
N PRO A 237 13.14 -5.73 -28.30
CA PRO A 237 13.30 -4.33 -28.70
C PRO A 237 12.07 -3.45 -28.43
N ALA A 238 10.86 -4.01 -28.56
CA ALA A 238 9.62 -3.29 -28.28
C ALA A 238 9.48 -2.96 -26.78
N TYR A 239 9.92 -3.88 -25.90
CA TYR A 239 9.94 -3.63 -24.46
C TYR A 239 10.93 -2.53 -24.09
N ASN A 240 12.12 -2.54 -24.67
CA ASN A 240 13.12 -1.50 -24.45
C ASN A 240 12.64 -0.14 -24.93
N THR A 241 11.96 -0.08 -26.09
CA THR A 241 11.32 1.14 -26.60
C THR A 241 10.26 1.65 -25.63
N TYR A 242 9.37 0.78 -25.15
CA TYR A 242 8.37 1.11 -24.14
C TYR A 242 9.00 1.62 -22.84
N ARG A 243 10.02 0.92 -22.34
CA ARG A 243 10.75 1.28 -21.10
C ARG A 243 11.42 2.65 -21.20
N ASN A 244 11.95 2.99 -22.38
CA ASN A 244 12.63 4.26 -22.61
C ASN A 244 11.68 5.45 -22.73
N ARG A 245 10.50 5.25 -23.35
CA ARG A 245 9.52 6.32 -23.56
C ARG A 245 8.54 6.53 -22.40
N THR A 246 8.41 5.54 -21.52
CA THR A 246 7.38 5.53 -20.48
C THR A 246 7.99 5.83 -19.10
N PRO A 247 7.57 6.92 -18.45
CA PRO A 247 7.95 7.25 -17.07
C PRO A 247 7.75 6.09 -16.10
N ILE A 248 8.56 6.05 -15.04
CA ILE A 248 8.47 4.98 -14.03
C ILE A 248 7.18 5.09 -13.22
N LEU A 249 6.90 6.26 -12.66
CA LEU A 249 5.89 6.43 -11.62
C LEU A 249 4.91 7.54 -11.97
N ILE A 250 5.37 8.80 -11.95
CA ILE A 250 4.52 9.95 -12.22
C ILE A 250 4.38 10.12 -13.74
N PRO A 251 3.15 10.11 -14.28
CA PRO A 251 2.93 10.39 -15.70
C PRO A 251 3.61 11.69 -16.11
N PHE A 252 4.23 11.71 -17.28
CA PHE A 252 4.89 12.88 -17.87
C PHE A 252 6.15 13.39 -17.15
N ILE A 253 6.57 12.79 -16.02
CA ILE A 253 7.83 13.13 -15.33
C ILE A 253 8.83 11.98 -15.50
N ASN A 254 9.88 12.21 -16.29
CA ASN A 254 10.93 11.22 -16.50
C ASN A 254 12.08 11.46 -15.52
N PHE A 255 12.21 10.60 -14.50
CA PHE A 255 13.37 10.63 -13.60
C PHE A 255 14.60 10.02 -14.30
N PRO A 256 15.81 10.55 -14.08
CA PRO A 256 17.04 9.96 -14.60
C PRO A 256 17.20 8.52 -14.08
N ARG A 257 17.80 7.66 -14.91
CA ARG A 257 17.89 6.21 -14.67
C ARG A 257 18.67 5.93 -13.37
N ILE A 258 18.15 5.03 -12.52
CA ILE A 258 18.88 4.35 -11.44
C ILE A 258 19.40 3.03 -11.99
#